data_AF-A0A7S2JIM2-F1
#
_entry.id   AF-A0A7S2JIM2-F1
#
_cell.length_a   1.000
_cell.length_b   1.000
_cell.length_c   1.000
_cell.angle_alpha   90.00
_cell.angle_beta   90.00
_cell.angle_gamma   90.00
#
_symmetry.space_group_name_H-M   'P 1'
#
loop_
_entity.id
_entity.type
_entity.pdbx_description
1 polymer ?
#
loop_
_entity_poly.entity_id
_entity_poly.type
_entity_poly.pdbx_seq_one_letter_code
_entity_poly.pdbx_strand_id
1 'polypeptide(L)'
;SRARRASRPRPGPRPFCPAAEAPPRRLRAEMRLFAQPDNYKTKKVLIASRYVGFDVEVVKGGVSEQTGRIPVLETDQGCIFSSTAIARYVSRISRPVGLYGQNILEGGMIDSWIEFCTHELEVPLCTWVLPAMGVLPEVPEATKCAKEDVKKALTVLNNHLLHNTYVVGHTITLADISLCCALVDGMGMVLDADFRKAFGNLMRWFSHCLAQPEFKAVLGDVKLCGAAGGAGKKEAAPKKEAAPKKEAAP
;
A
#
# COMPACT_ATOMS: atom_id res chain seq x y z
N SER A 1 -18.18 -51.12 37.74
CA SER A 1 -17.28 -50.58 36.69
C SER A 1 -18.00 -49.47 35.93
N ARG A 2 -17.25 -48.62 35.22
CA ARG A 2 -17.65 -47.42 34.44
C ARG A 2 -17.49 -46.08 35.17
N ALA A 3 -16.24 -45.62 35.14
CA ALA A 3 -15.84 -44.23 35.27
C ALA A 3 -16.56 -43.35 34.23
N ARG A 4 -17.20 -42.27 34.68
CA ARG A 4 -17.70 -41.20 33.80
C ARG A 4 -16.53 -40.27 33.47
N ARG A 5 -16.08 -40.29 32.21
CA ARG A 5 -15.15 -39.31 31.64
C ARG A 5 -15.85 -37.96 31.56
N ALA A 6 -15.39 -36.97 32.33
CA ALA A 6 -15.77 -35.57 32.14
C ALA A 6 -15.12 -35.03 30.86
N SER A 7 -15.93 -34.65 29.88
CA SER A 7 -15.49 -33.97 28.67
C SER A 7 -15.08 -32.53 29.00
N ARG A 8 -13.81 -32.18 28.78
CA ARG A 8 -13.34 -30.78 28.86
C ARG A 8 -13.98 -29.97 27.71
N PRO A 9 -14.49 -28.75 27.96
CA PRO A 9 -14.98 -27.89 26.90
C PRO A 9 -13.81 -27.44 26.00
N ARG A 10 -14.06 -27.40 24.68
CA ARG A 10 -13.11 -26.86 23.70
C ARG A 10 -12.92 -25.36 23.97
N PRO A 11 -11.69 -24.81 23.87
CA PRO A 11 -11.49 -23.38 23.97
C PRO A 11 -12.19 -22.70 22.79
N GLY A 12 -13.12 -21.78 23.09
CA GLY A 12 -13.76 -20.93 22.08
C GLY A 12 -12.73 -20.00 21.40
N PRO A 13 -13.08 -19.40 20.25
CA PRO A 13 -12.21 -18.45 19.58
C PRO A 13 -11.91 -17.28 20.53
N ARG A 14 -10.63 -16.98 20.73
CA ARG A 14 -10.21 -15.84 21.56
C ARG A 14 -10.71 -14.54 20.90
N PRO A 15 -11.24 -13.57 21.66
CA PRO A 15 -11.64 -12.28 21.12
C PRO A 15 -10.44 -11.59 20.45
N PHE A 16 -10.73 -10.87 19.36
CA PHE A 16 -9.72 -10.33 18.43
C PHE A 16 -8.81 -9.24 19.04
N CYS A 17 -9.16 -8.67 20.20
CA CYS A 17 -8.32 -7.78 21.00
C CYS A 17 -8.71 -7.87 22.49
N PRO A 18 -7.75 -7.90 23.44
CA PRO A 18 -8.01 -7.59 24.84
C PRO A 18 -8.26 -6.07 25.01
N ALA A 19 -9.03 -5.70 26.04
CA ALA A 19 -9.38 -4.31 26.33
C ALA A 19 -8.13 -3.47 26.68
N ALA A 20 -8.04 -2.26 26.11
CA ALA A 20 -6.91 -1.35 26.26
C ALA A 20 -6.81 -0.80 27.69
N GLU A 21 -5.65 -1.00 28.33
CA GLU A 21 -5.30 -0.37 29.60
C GLU A 21 -4.28 0.75 29.30
N ALA A 22 -4.53 1.97 29.76
CA ALA A 22 -3.80 3.16 29.31
C ALA A 22 -2.29 3.13 29.70
N PRO A 23 -1.35 3.41 28.77
CA PRO A 23 0.07 3.25 29.05
C PRO A 23 0.73 4.52 29.65
N PRO A 24 1.84 4.35 30.39
CA PRO A 24 2.62 5.45 30.95
C PRO A 24 3.49 6.13 29.87
N ARG A 25 3.72 7.43 30.07
CA ARG A 25 4.39 8.35 29.15
C ARG A 25 5.86 7.98 28.84
N ARG A 26 6.09 7.12 27.86
CA ARG A 26 7.30 7.10 27.01
C ARG A 26 6.91 6.71 25.57
N LEU A 27 6.63 7.70 24.72
CA LEU A 27 6.28 7.54 23.30
C LEU A 27 7.49 7.16 22.43
N ARG A 28 8.13 6.03 22.75
CA ARG A 28 8.97 5.28 21.81
C ARG A 28 8.51 3.82 21.89
N ALA A 29 7.25 3.59 21.53
CA ALA A 29 6.72 2.24 21.44
C ALA A 29 7.40 1.56 20.23
N GLU A 30 8.00 0.39 20.47
CA GLU A 30 8.57 -0.49 19.45
C GLU A 30 7.44 -1.03 18.55
N MET A 31 6.94 -0.20 17.63
CA MET A 31 5.94 -0.65 16.67
C MET A 31 6.62 -1.38 15.53
N ARG A 32 6.20 -2.62 15.29
CA ARG A 32 6.79 -3.49 14.25
C ARG A 32 5.79 -3.67 13.12
N LEU A 33 6.22 -3.37 11.89
CA LEU A 33 5.41 -3.55 10.69
C LEU A 33 5.81 -4.84 9.97
N PHE A 34 4.92 -5.80 10.00
CA PHE A 34 5.04 -7.04 9.24
C PHE A 34 4.46 -6.82 7.85
N ALA A 35 5.30 -6.59 6.86
CA ALA A 35 4.88 -6.33 5.49
C ALA A 35 5.99 -6.63 4.47
N GLN A 36 5.61 -6.77 3.20
CA GLN A 36 6.58 -6.81 2.10
C GLN A 36 7.03 -5.38 1.76
N PRO A 37 8.34 -5.05 1.85
CA PRO A 37 8.82 -3.68 1.69
C PRO A 37 8.60 -3.11 0.29
N ASP A 38 8.67 -3.96 -0.74
CA ASP A 38 8.56 -3.52 -2.14
C ASP A 38 7.11 -3.24 -2.58
N ASN A 39 6.12 -3.65 -1.80
CA ASN A 39 4.70 -3.48 -2.12
C ASN A 39 4.28 -2.01 -1.97
N TYR A 40 3.60 -1.45 -2.96
CA TYR A 40 3.09 -0.07 -2.92
C TYR A 40 2.19 0.20 -1.70
N LYS A 41 1.46 -0.82 -1.22
CA LYS A 41 0.64 -0.74 0.00
C LYS A 41 1.46 -0.54 1.26
N THR A 42 2.70 -1.02 1.28
CA THR A 42 3.64 -0.81 2.39
C THR A 42 4.30 0.56 2.27
N LYS A 43 4.68 0.96 1.04
CA LYS A 43 5.33 2.25 0.75
C LYS A 43 4.52 3.43 1.29
N LYS A 44 3.18 3.43 1.16
CA LYS A 44 2.34 4.50 1.75
C LYS A 44 2.49 4.63 3.26
N VAL A 45 2.61 3.51 3.99
CA VAL A 45 2.82 3.52 5.44
C VAL A 45 4.19 4.09 5.77
N LEU A 46 5.23 3.69 5.04
CA LEU A 46 6.60 4.17 5.26
C LEU A 46 6.74 5.66 5.00
N ILE A 47 6.11 6.18 3.94
CA ILE A 47 6.10 7.62 3.65
C ILE A 47 5.36 8.39 4.75
N ALA A 48 4.17 7.93 5.15
CA ALA A 48 3.43 8.55 6.24
C ALA A 48 4.23 8.56 7.56
N SER A 49 4.94 7.48 7.86
CA SER A 49 5.78 7.36 9.06
C SER A 49 6.91 8.38 9.06
N ARG A 50 7.54 8.61 7.90
CA ARG A 50 8.60 9.61 7.75
C ARG A 50 8.13 11.04 8.00
N TYR A 51 6.98 11.43 7.45
CA TYR A 51 6.39 12.74 7.73
C TYR A 51 6.08 12.94 9.22
N VAL A 52 5.67 11.88 9.91
CA VAL A 52 5.38 11.90 11.35
C VAL A 52 6.67 11.89 12.20
N GLY A 53 7.82 11.56 11.62
CA GLY A 53 9.07 11.35 12.34
C GLY A 53 9.08 10.06 13.17
N PHE A 54 8.28 9.08 12.76
CA PHE A 54 8.15 7.78 13.43
C PHE A 54 8.93 6.72 12.65
N ASP A 55 9.84 6.02 13.33
CA ASP A 55 10.64 4.95 12.71
C ASP A 55 9.89 3.62 12.82
N VAL A 56 9.52 3.05 11.67
CA VAL A 56 8.78 1.79 11.60
C VAL A 56 9.75 0.69 11.16
N GLU A 57 10.03 -0.24 12.06
CA GLU A 57 10.82 -1.41 11.72
C GLU A 57 10.00 -2.36 10.82
N VAL A 58 10.46 -2.56 9.59
CA VAL A 58 9.83 -3.50 8.64
C VAL A 58 10.42 -4.88 8.82
N VAL A 59 9.64 -5.79 9.41
CA VAL A 59 10.02 -7.19 9.57
C VAL A 59 9.84 -7.92 8.24
N LYS A 60 10.95 -8.14 7.52
CA LYS A 60 10.95 -8.76 6.20
C LYS A 60 10.64 -10.25 6.29
N GLY A 61 9.63 -10.71 5.53
CA GLY A 61 9.33 -12.13 5.35
C GLY A 61 8.64 -12.82 6.56
N GLY A 62 8.36 -12.09 7.63
CA GLY A 62 7.58 -12.56 8.76
C GLY A 62 6.10 -12.31 8.56
N VAL A 63 5.28 -13.30 8.88
CA VAL A 63 3.85 -13.11 9.11
C VAL A 63 3.69 -12.80 10.60
N SER A 64 2.85 -11.83 10.97
CA SER A 64 2.60 -11.55 12.40
C SER A 64 2.09 -12.83 13.06
N GLU A 65 2.78 -13.29 14.12
CA GLU A 65 2.41 -14.52 14.85
C GLU A 65 1.02 -14.39 15.50
N GLN A 66 0.62 -13.16 15.82
CA GLN A 66 -0.68 -12.87 16.44
C GLN A 66 -1.86 -13.00 15.46
N THR A 67 -1.64 -12.65 14.19
CA THR A 67 -2.74 -12.51 13.23
C THR A 67 -2.67 -13.46 12.04
N GLY A 68 -1.49 -14.01 11.73
CA GLY A 68 -1.28 -14.82 10.53
C GLY A 68 -1.42 -14.02 9.23
N ARG A 69 -1.34 -12.67 9.26
CA ARG A 69 -1.60 -11.80 8.11
C ARG A 69 -0.47 -10.78 7.89
N ILE A 70 -0.43 -10.25 6.67
CA ILE A 70 0.34 -9.05 6.28
C ILE A 70 -0.52 -8.17 5.34
N PRO A 71 -0.41 -6.83 5.40
CA PRO A 71 0.37 -6.06 6.34
C PRO A 71 -0.30 -5.92 7.72
N VAL A 72 0.51 -5.99 8.78
CA VAL A 72 0.08 -5.81 10.18
C VAL A 72 1.09 -4.96 10.94
N LEU A 73 0.59 -3.95 11.66
CA LEU A 73 1.35 -3.17 12.63
C LEU A 73 1.06 -3.71 14.03
N GLU A 74 2.09 -4.22 14.69
CA GLU A 74 2.01 -4.60 16.10
C GLU A 74 2.41 -3.41 16.97
N THR A 75 1.54 -3.06 17.92
CA THR A 75 1.82 -2.09 18.98
C THR A 75 1.78 -2.79 20.33
N ASP A 76 2.20 -2.09 21.38
CA ASP A 76 2.08 -2.54 22.77
C ASP A 76 0.61 -2.78 23.19
N GLN A 77 -0.33 -2.07 22.56
CA GLN A 77 -1.76 -2.12 22.87
C GLN A 77 -2.58 -3.04 21.95
N GLY A 78 -1.95 -3.64 20.93
CA GLY A 78 -2.62 -4.58 20.03
C GLY A 78 -2.15 -4.50 18.58
N CYS A 79 -2.89 -5.16 17.69
CA CYS A 79 -2.58 -5.23 16.27
C CYS A 79 -3.51 -4.37 15.42
N ILE A 80 -2.95 -3.71 14.41
CA ILE A 80 -3.71 -3.03 13.35
C ILE A 80 -3.40 -3.71 12.02
N PHE A 81 -4.43 -4.22 11.34
CA PHE A 81 -4.29 -4.88 10.05
C PHE A 81 -4.89 -4.03 8.93
N SER A 82 -4.50 -4.32 7.68
CA SER A 82 -4.78 -3.54 6.48
C SER A 82 -3.90 -2.30 6.35
N SER A 83 -3.27 -2.18 5.18
CA SER A 83 -2.35 -1.08 4.87
C SER A 83 -2.97 0.30 5.04
N THR A 84 -4.25 0.46 4.71
CA THR A 84 -4.96 1.73 4.82
C THR A 84 -5.23 2.08 6.28
N ALA A 85 -5.69 1.12 7.09
CA ALA A 85 -5.92 1.35 8.51
C ALA A 85 -4.62 1.66 9.26
N ILE A 86 -3.54 0.95 8.93
CA ILE A 86 -2.20 1.23 9.46
C ILE A 86 -1.76 2.65 9.09
N ALA A 87 -1.89 3.04 7.82
CA ALA A 87 -1.52 4.39 7.38
C ALA A 87 -2.36 5.48 8.07
N ARG A 88 -3.68 5.28 8.22
CA ARG A 88 -4.56 6.17 8.98
C ARG A 88 -4.11 6.31 10.44
N TYR A 89 -3.76 5.19 11.07
CA TYR A 89 -3.27 5.19 12.45
C TYR A 89 -1.99 6.02 12.56
N VAL A 90 -0.98 5.72 11.75
CA VAL A 90 0.30 6.43 11.73
C VAL A 90 0.09 7.93 11.49
N SER A 91 -0.71 8.32 10.49
CA SER A 91 -1.00 9.72 10.19
C SER A 91 -1.71 10.47 11.33
N ARG A 92 -2.39 9.75 12.23
CA ARG A 92 -3.10 10.34 13.38
C ARG A 92 -2.26 10.38 14.66
N ILE A 93 -1.10 9.71 14.71
CA ILE A 93 -0.19 9.74 15.87
C ILE A 93 0.27 11.17 16.16
N SER A 94 0.61 11.95 15.13
CA SER A 94 1.06 13.34 15.28
C SER A 94 0.12 14.32 14.59
N ARG A 95 -0.82 14.87 15.36
CA ARG A 95 -1.75 15.92 14.88
C ARG A 95 -1.05 17.16 14.32
N PRO A 96 0.05 17.68 14.92
CA PRO A 96 0.71 18.88 14.39
C PRO A 96 1.22 18.76 12.95
N VAL A 97 1.54 17.54 12.50
CA VAL A 97 1.98 17.28 11.12
C VAL A 97 0.82 17.41 10.13
N GLY A 98 -0.42 17.15 10.57
CA GLY A 98 -1.60 17.42 9.76
C GLY A 98 -1.84 16.46 8.58
N LEU A 99 -1.18 15.29 8.54
CA LEU A 99 -1.37 14.31 7.45
C LEU A 99 -2.82 13.82 7.30
N TYR A 100 -3.61 13.92 8.37
CA TYR A 100 -5.02 13.55 8.37
C TYR A 100 -5.97 14.77 8.39
N GLY A 101 -5.49 15.92 7.91
CA GLY A 101 -6.23 17.17 7.90
C GLY A 101 -6.25 17.86 9.27
N GLN A 102 -6.70 19.11 9.27
CA GLN A 102 -6.75 19.98 10.46
C GLN A 102 -8.12 19.95 11.15
N ASN A 103 -9.16 19.52 10.45
CA ASN A 103 -10.52 19.48 10.96
C ASN A 103 -11.25 18.21 10.48
N ILE A 104 -12.44 17.97 11.06
CA ILE A 104 -13.23 16.77 10.79
C ILE A 104 -13.65 16.69 9.33
N LEU A 105 -13.93 17.84 8.70
CA LEU A 105 -14.31 17.91 7.30
C LEU A 105 -13.16 17.46 6.39
N GLU A 106 -11.95 17.98 6.58
CA GLU A 106 -10.76 17.55 5.84
C GLU A 106 -10.45 16.06 6.07
N GLY A 107 -10.59 15.57 7.30
CA GLY A 107 -10.45 14.13 7.59
C GLY A 107 -11.43 13.29 6.79
N GLY A 108 -12.69 13.73 6.67
CA GLY A 108 -13.70 13.08 5.84
C GLY A 108 -13.39 13.15 4.34
N MET A 109 -12.89 14.29 3.85
CA MET A 109 -12.45 14.42 2.45
C MET A 109 -11.28 13.49 2.14
N ILE A 110 -10.30 13.38 3.05
CA ILE A 110 -9.16 12.47 2.94
C ILE A 110 -9.65 11.02 2.86
N ASP A 111 -10.61 10.64 3.70
CA ASP A 111 -11.21 9.32 3.65
C ASP A 111 -11.90 9.04 2.31
N SER A 112 -12.67 9.99 1.78
CA SER A 112 -13.29 9.85 0.45
C SER A 112 -12.26 9.59 -0.64
N TRP A 113 -11.14 10.31 -0.64
CA TRP A 113 -10.08 10.12 -1.64
C TRP A 113 -9.30 8.80 -1.46
N ILE A 114 -9.16 8.33 -0.23
CA ILE A 114 -8.55 7.02 0.06
C ILE A 114 -9.44 5.88 -0.43
N GLU A 115 -10.75 5.97 -0.20
CA GLU A 115 -11.71 4.98 -0.68
C GLU A 115 -11.82 5.01 -2.22
N PHE A 116 -11.84 6.21 -2.81
CA PHE A 116 -11.73 6.40 -4.27
C PHE A 116 -10.47 5.73 -4.83
N CYS A 117 -9.30 5.98 -4.22
CA CYS A 117 -8.06 5.34 -4.61
C CYS A 117 -8.16 3.82 -4.56
N THR A 118 -8.75 3.27 -3.50
CA THR A 118 -8.82 1.82 -3.27
C THR A 118 -9.76 1.15 -4.26
N HIS A 119 -10.93 1.73 -4.53
CA HIS A 119 -12.00 1.07 -5.26
C HIS A 119 -12.06 1.44 -6.74
N GLU A 120 -11.77 2.69 -7.09
CA GLU A 120 -11.93 3.20 -8.46
C GLU A 120 -10.61 3.26 -9.24
N LEU A 121 -9.47 3.34 -8.54
CA LEU A 121 -8.15 3.42 -9.18
C LEU A 121 -7.34 2.13 -9.02
N GLU A 122 -7.12 1.68 -7.79
CA GLU A 122 -6.18 0.59 -7.47
C GLU A 122 -6.65 -0.75 -8.06
N VAL A 123 -7.94 -1.08 -7.94
CA VAL A 123 -8.51 -2.33 -8.48
C VAL A 123 -8.35 -2.45 -9.99
N PRO A 124 -8.79 -1.47 -10.82
CA PRO A 124 -8.60 -1.59 -12.27
C PRO A 124 -7.12 -1.46 -12.66
N LEU A 125 -6.32 -0.65 -11.94
CA LEU A 125 -4.89 -0.57 -12.19
C LEU A 125 -4.18 -1.90 -11.95
N CYS A 126 -4.52 -2.65 -10.90
CA CYS A 126 -3.98 -3.99 -10.66
C CYS A 126 -4.35 -4.95 -11.80
N THR A 127 -5.60 -4.91 -12.28
CA THR A 127 -6.06 -5.75 -13.40
C THR A 127 -5.26 -5.48 -14.68
N TRP A 128 -4.78 -4.25 -14.89
CA TRP A 128 -3.97 -3.90 -16.06
C TRP A 128 -2.46 -4.13 -15.83
N VAL A 129 -1.95 -3.81 -14.64
CA VAL A 129 -0.52 -3.86 -14.32
C VAL A 129 -0.03 -5.28 -14.03
N LEU A 130 -0.80 -6.11 -13.32
CA LEU A 130 -0.35 -7.46 -12.94
C LEU A 130 -0.09 -8.38 -14.14
N PRO A 131 -0.90 -8.34 -15.22
CA PRO A 131 -0.56 -9.02 -16.47
C PRO A 131 0.69 -8.43 -17.14
N ALA A 132 0.84 -7.11 -17.15
CA ALA A 132 2.03 -6.46 -17.71
C ALA A 132 3.32 -6.81 -16.94
N MET A 133 3.21 -7.10 -15.64
CA MET A 133 4.30 -7.63 -14.80
C MET A 133 4.56 -9.14 -15.00
N GLY A 134 3.68 -9.86 -15.72
CA GLY A 134 3.74 -11.31 -15.88
C GLY A 134 3.32 -12.11 -14.64
N VAL A 135 2.62 -11.47 -13.68
CA VAL A 135 2.17 -12.12 -12.44
C VAL A 135 0.87 -12.91 -12.67
N LEU A 136 -0.02 -12.38 -13.50
CA LEU A 136 -1.30 -12.98 -13.84
C LEU A 136 -1.45 -13.12 -15.36
N PRO A 137 -2.24 -14.09 -15.86
CA PRO A 137 -2.57 -14.14 -17.27
C PRO A 137 -3.44 -12.94 -17.66
N GLU A 138 -3.22 -12.41 -18.86
CA GLU A 138 -4.06 -11.34 -19.40
C GLU A 138 -5.44 -11.89 -19.79
N VAL A 139 -6.49 -11.22 -19.30
CA VAL A 139 -7.86 -11.42 -19.79
C VAL A 139 -8.19 -10.19 -20.64
N PRO A 140 -8.29 -10.30 -21.97
CA PRO A 140 -8.37 -9.14 -22.87
C PRO A 140 -9.55 -8.21 -22.55
N GLU A 141 -10.74 -8.77 -22.30
CA GLU A 141 -11.94 -7.99 -21.99
C GLU A 141 -11.81 -7.24 -20.66
N ALA A 142 -11.33 -7.91 -19.62
CA ALA A 142 -11.10 -7.29 -18.31
C ALA A 142 -10.03 -6.20 -18.39
N THR A 143 -8.97 -6.41 -19.19
CA THR A 143 -7.91 -5.43 -19.39
C THR A 143 -8.41 -4.20 -20.14
N LYS A 144 -9.30 -4.39 -21.12
CA LYS A 144 -9.95 -3.27 -21.83
C LYS A 144 -10.84 -2.45 -20.89
N CYS A 145 -11.72 -3.09 -20.11
CA CYS A 145 -12.54 -2.39 -19.12
C CYS A 145 -11.68 -1.67 -18.08
N ALA A 146 -10.63 -2.32 -17.58
CA ALA A 146 -9.68 -1.72 -16.65
C ALA A 146 -9.00 -0.46 -17.20
N LYS A 147 -8.61 -0.45 -18.48
CA LYS A 147 -8.06 0.74 -19.15
C LYS A 147 -9.05 1.91 -19.17
N GLU A 148 -10.31 1.62 -19.47
CA GLU A 148 -11.37 2.64 -19.50
C GLU A 148 -11.65 3.19 -18.10
N ASP A 149 -11.72 2.33 -17.09
CA ASP A 149 -11.99 2.74 -15.71
C ASP A 149 -10.82 3.51 -15.09
N VAL A 150 -9.56 3.09 -15.35
CA VAL A 150 -8.38 3.88 -14.99
C VAL A 150 -8.43 5.25 -15.67
N LYS A 151 -8.79 5.32 -16.95
CA LYS A 151 -8.92 6.61 -17.66
C LYS A 151 -9.97 7.52 -17.01
N LYS A 152 -11.13 6.98 -16.60
CA LYS A 152 -12.18 7.74 -15.89
C LYS A 152 -11.66 8.25 -14.55
N ALA A 153 -11.06 7.38 -13.74
CA ALA A 153 -10.52 7.75 -12.43
C ALA A 153 -9.44 8.84 -12.52
N LEU A 154 -8.52 8.71 -13.49
CA LEU A 154 -7.49 9.73 -13.73
C LEU A 154 -8.06 11.05 -14.26
N THR A 155 -9.18 11.01 -15.00
CA THR A 155 -9.90 12.22 -15.44
C THR A 155 -10.49 12.96 -14.25
N VAL A 156 -11.15 12.24 -13.33
CA VAL A 156 -11.69 12.82 -12.08
C VAL A 156 -10.56 13.49 -11.28
N LEU A 157 -9.46 12.77 -11.07
CA LEU A 157 -8.32 13.30 -10.32
C LEU A 157 -7.67 14.51 -11.02
N ASN A 158 -7.48 14.46 -12.34
CA ASN A 158 -6.89 15.56 -13.11
C ASN A 158 -7.75 16.83 -13.08
N ASN A 159 -9.08 16.68 -13.12
CA ASN A 159 -10.02 17.81 -13.01
C ASN A 159 -10.01 18.39 -11.60
N HIS A 160 -9.97 17.55 -10.57
CA HIS A 160 -9.84 18.01 -9.18
C HIS A 160 -8.54 18.81 -8.98
N LEU A 161 -7.43 18.33 -9.55
CA LEU A 161 -6.12 18.98 -9.44
C LEU A 161 -5.95 20.23 -10.32
N LEU A 162 -6.94 20.58 -11.15
CA LEU A 162 -6.91 21.83 -11.91
C LEU A 162 -6.87 23.04 -10.99
N HIS A 163 -7.64 23.00 -9.90
CA HIS A 163 -7.77 24.10 -8.94
C HIS A 163 -7.03 23.84 -7.62
N ASN A 164 -6.41 22.66 -7.45
CA ASN A 164 -5.81 22.24 -6.20
C ASN A 164 -4.35 21.79 -6.41
N THR A 165 -3.45 22.27 -5.54
CA THR A 165 -2.04 21.83 -5.52
C THR A 165 -1.90 20.45 -4.89
N TYR A 166 -2.66 20.18 -3.84
CA TYR A 166 -2.74 18.92 -3.11
C TYR A 166 -4.16 18.35 -3.22
N VAL A 167 -4.35 17.08 -2.90
CA VAL A 167 -5.67 16.44 -3.01
C VAL A 167 -6.66 17.01 -1.99
N VAL A 168 -6.20 17.30 -0.77
CA VAL A 168 -7.02 17.95 0.28
C VAL A 168 -6.21 19.03 0.99
N GLY A 169 -6.80 20.21 1.16
CA GLY A 169 -6.18 21.30 1.91
C GLY A 169 -5.01 21.98 1.19
N HIS A 170 -3.99 22.38 1.95
CA HIS A 170 -2.85 23.18 1.47
C HIS A 170 -1.47 22.54 1.74
N THR A 171 -1.45 21.28 2.19
CA THR A 171 -0.22 20.51 2.46
C THR A 171 -0.39 19.07 1.99
N ILE A 172 0.70 18.30 1.93
CA ILE A 172 0.64 16.85 1.68
C ILE A 172 -0.20 16.18 2.76
N THR A 173 -1.15 15.35 2.34
CA THR A 173 -1.98 14.52 3.23
C THR A 173 -1.84 13.05 2.92
N LEU A 174 -2.47 12.20 3.73
CA LEU A 174 -2.56 10.76 3.48
C LEU A 174 -3.25 10.43 2.15
N ALA A 175 -4.15 11.30 1.67
CA ALA A 175 -4.77 11.15 0.36
C ALA A 175 -3.71 11.24 -0.76
N ASP A 176 -2.84 12.24 -0.71
CA ASP A 176 -1.75 12.41 -1.68
C ASP A 176 -0.79 11.21 -1.68
N ILE A 177 -0.39 10.78 -0.48
CA ILE A 177 0.51 9.62 -0.29
C ILE A 177 -0.11 8.35 -0.88
N SER A 178 -1.40 8.11 -0.61
CA SER A 178 -2.09 6.90 -1.05
C SER A 178 -2.24 6.85 -2.58
N LEU A 179 -2.72 7.95 -3.17
CA LEU A 179 -2.89 8.06 -4.62
C LEU A 179 -1.55 7.97 -5.36
N CYS A 180 -0.52 8.67 -4.87
CA CYS A 180 0.79 8.65 -5.50
C CYS A 180 1.40 7.24 -5.46
N CYS A 181 1.36 6.56 -4.30
CA CYS A 181 1.87 5.19 -4.19
C CYS A 181 1.15 4.21 -5.13
N ALA A 182 -0.17 4.31 -5.27
CA ALA A 182 -0.94 3.47 -6.18
C ALA A 182 -0.53 3.71 -7.64
N LEU A 183 -0.23 4.95 -8.01
CA LEU A 183 0.12 5.32 -9.39
C LEU A 183 1.55 4.96 -9.79
N VAL A 184 2.50 4.82 -8.87
CA VAL A 184 3.92 4.57 -9.20
C VAL A 184 4.10 3.36 -10.13
N ASP A 185 3.48 2.22 -9.80
CA ASP A 185 3.61 1.00 -10.60
C ASP A 185 2.92 1.17 -11.98
N GLY A 186 1.79 1.88 -12.02
CA GLY A 186 1.10 2.22 -13.26
C GLY A 186 1.92 3.11 -14.19
N MET A 187 2.49 4.19 -13.63
CA MET A 187 3.33 5.18 -14.32
C MET A 187 4.61 4.58 -14.88
N GLY A 188 5.15 3.55 -14.22
CA GLY A 188 6.36 2.86 -14.64
C GLY A 188 6.17 1.82 -15.75
N MET A 189 4.96 1.32 -15.98
CA MET A 189 4.76 0.18 -16.89
C MET A 189 3.66 0.36 -17.94
N VAL A 190 2.48 0.83 -17.55
CA VAL A 190 1.29 0.80 -18.44
C VAL A 190 0.84 2.18 -18.90
N LEU A 191 1.09 3.22 -18.11
CA LEU A 191 0.74 4.59 -18.43
C LEU A 191 1.88 5.22 -19.25
N ASP A 192 1.89 4.95 -20.56
CA ASP A 192 2.89 5.49 -21.48
C ASP A 192 2.79 7.03 -21.63
N ALA A 193 3.71 7.60 -22.39
CA ALA A 193 3.75 9.04 -22.61
C ALA A 193 2.48 9.56 -23.29
N ASP A 194 1.91 8.82 -24.23
CA ASP A 194 0.72 9.24 -24.98
C ASP A 194 -0.53 9.25 -24.11
N PHE A 195 -0.69 8.25 -23.26
CA PHE A 195 -1.77 8.19 -22.29
C PHE A 195 -1.67 9.36 -21.29
N ARG A 196 -0.46 9.69 -20.84
CA ARG A 196 -0.22 10.75 -19.84
C ARG A 196 -0.39 12.17 -20.38
N LYS A 197 -0.31 12.40 -21.70
CA LYS A 197 -0.49 13.74 -22.31
C LYS A 197 -1.82 14.40 -21.95
N ALA A 198 -2.88 13.62 -21.77
CA ALA A 198 -4.20 14.14 -21.42
C ALA A 198 -4.32 14.62 -19.97
N PHE A 199 -3.36 14.27 -19.10
CA PHE A 199 -3.46 14.45 -17.65
C PHE A 199 -2.38 15.41 -17.11
N GLY A 200 -2.29 16.60 -17.68
CA GLY A 200 -1.24 17.58 -17.32
C GLY A 200 -1.23 17.99 -15.84
N ASN A 201 -2.40 18.22 -15.24
CA ASN A 201 -2.50 18.63 -13.83
C ASN A 201 -2.08 17.48 -12.89
N LEU A 202 -2.48 16.27 -13.24
CA LEU A 202 -2.09 15.06 -12.53
C LEU A 202 -0.58 14.84 -12.60
N MET A 203 0.03 14.99 -13.79
CA MET A 203 1.48 14.83 -13.95
C MET A 203 2.27 15.90 -13.18
N ARG A 204 1.76 17.15 -13.12
CA ARG A 204 2.32 18.22 -12.27
C ARG A 204 2.31 17.79 -10.80
N TRP A 205 1.14 17.39 -10.29
CA TRP A 205 0.99 16.95 -8.90
C TRP A 205 1.86 15.72 -8.59
N PHE A 206 1.88 14.71 -9.48
CA PHE A 206 2.65 13.50 -9.29
C PHE A 206 4.16 13.80 -9.20
N SER A 207 4.67 14.65 -10.09
CA SER A 207 6.07 15.10 -10.06
C SER A 207 6.38 15.89 -8.79
N HIS A 208 5.44 16.71 -8.32
CA HIS A 208 5.57 17.45 -7.07
C HIS A 208 5.64 16.51 -5.85
N CYS A 209 4.82 15.46 -5.79
CA CYS A 209 4.90 14.44 -4.74
C CYS A 209 6.23 13.70 -4.77
N LEU A 210 6.70 13.26 -5.94
CA LEU A 210 7.98 12.55 -6.06
C LEU A 210 9.20 13.40 -5.69
N ALA A 211 9.10 14.72 -5.85
CA ALA A 211 10.17 15.65 -5.46
C ALA A 211 10.30 15.82 -3.94
N GLN A 212 9.28 15.42 -3.16
CA GLN A 212 9.33 15.52 -1.70
C GLN A 212 10.38 14.54 -1.13
N PRO A 213 11.16 14.96 -0.11
CA PRO A 213 12.25 14.14 0.43
C PRO A 213 11.73 12.83 1.04
N GLU A 214 10.56 12.83 1.68
CA GLU A 214 9.95 11.65 2.29
C GLU A 214 9.54 10.62 1.23
N PHE A 215 8.99 11.08 0.11
CA PHE A 215 8.63 10.24 -1.03
C PHE A 215 9.88 9.68 -1.70
N LYS A 216 10.84 10.54 -2.05
CA LYS A 216 12.08 10.12 -2.72
C LYS A 216 12.85 9.08 -1.90
N ALA A 217 12.87 9.24 -0.59
CA ALA A 217 13.60 8.33 0.27
C ALA A 217 12.94 6.94 0.38
N VAL A 218 11.65 6.77 0.04
CA VAL A 218 10.95 5.47 0.06
C VAL A 218 10.77 4.90 -1.35
N LEU A 219 10.39 5.74 -2.31
CA LEU A 219 10.10 5.35 -3.69
C LEU A 219 11.36 5.27 -4.56
N GLY A 220 12.43 5.98 -4.18
CA GLY A 220 13.63 6.13 -4.99
C GLY A 220 13.37 6.93 -6.27
N ASP A 221 14.22 6.73 -7.27
CA ASP A 221 14.05 7.35 -8.59
C ASP A 221 13.01 6.57 -9.41
N VAL A 222 11.80 7.12 -9.48
CA VAL A 222 10.69 6.52 -10.24
C VAL A 222 10.89 6.76 -11.73
N LYS A 223 11.13 5.68 -12.49
CA LYS A 223 11.21 5.72 -13.96
C LYS A 223 9.82 5.62 -14.57
N LEU A 224 9.48 6.56 -15.45
CA LEU A 224 8.21 6.58 -16.17
C LEU A 224 8.32 5.82 -17.49
N CYS A 225 7.27 5.10 -17.90
CA CYS A 225 7.24 4.35 -19.15
C CYS A 225 7.22 5.29 -20.37
N GLY A 226 8.16 5.15 -21.30
CA GLY A 226 8.25 5.95 -22.53
C GLY A 226 7.86 5.15 -23.77
N ALA A 227 6.73 5.53 -24.39
CA ALA A 227 6.09 4.99 -25.59
C ALA A 227 5.75 3.48 -25.59
N ALA A 228 4.59 3.15 -26.16
CA ALA A 228 3.96 1.83 -26.15
C ALA A 228 4.89 0.67 -26.57
N GLY A 229 5.05 -0.31 -25.68
CA GLY A 229 5.53 -1.65 -26.01
C GLY A 229 6.95 -1.94 -25.54
N GLY A 230 7.05 -2.76 -24.50
CA GLY A 230 8.31 -3.41 -24.16
C GLY A 230 8.25 -3.97 -22.75
N ALA A 231 7.85 -5.24 -22.64
CA ALA A 231 8.06 -6.04 -21.46
C ALA A 231 9.50 -5.81 -20.95
N GLY A 232 9.61 -5.02 -19.88
CA GLY A 232 10.83 -4.91 -19.11
C GLY A 232 11.04 -6.27 -18.44
N LYS A 233 11.70 -7.19 -19.16
CA LYS A 233 12.25 -8.41 -18.56
C LYS A 233 13.07 -7.96 -17.36
N LYS A 234 12.52 -8.13 -16.16
CA LYS A 234 13.37 -8.43 -15.00
C LYS A 234 14.11 -9.70 -15.40
N GLU A 235 15.41 -9.56 -15.64
CA GLU A 235 16.32 -10.68 -15.82
C GLU A 235 16.02 -11.71 -14.74
N ALA A 236 15.50 -12.85 -15.17
CA ALA A 236 15.41 -14.02 -14.34
C ALA A 236 16.84 -14.41 -13.98
N ALA A 237 17.18 -14.30 -12.70
CA ALA A 237 18.41 -14.83 -12.16
C ALA A 237 18.59 -16.30 -12.60
N PRO A 238 19.81 -16.76 -12.93
CA PRO A 238 20.01 -18.07 -13.51
C PRO A 238 19.58 -19.16 -12.54
N LYS A 239 18.63 -20.01 -12.95
CA LYS A 239 18.36 -21.29 -12.29
C LYS A 239 19.64 -22.12 -12.33
N LYS A 240 20.28 -22.32 -11.18
CA LYS A 240 21.25 -23.40 -11.00
C LYS A 240 20.53 -24.72 -11.23
N GLU A 241 21.00 -25.47 -12.22
CA GLU A 241 20.64 -26.86 -12.49
C GLU A 241 20.81 -27.71 -11.22
N ALA A 242 19.75 -28.43 -10.85
CA ALA A 242 19.84 -29.49 -9.87
C ALA A 242 20.41 -30.73 -10.56
N ALA A 243 21.61 -31.13 -10.14
CA ALA A 243 22.22 -32.41 -10.52
C ALA A 243 21.36 -33.60 -10.03
N PRO A 244 21.27 -34.70 -10.80
CA PRO A 244 20.39 -35.83 -10.49
C PRO A 244 20.91 -36.65 -9.30
N LYS A 245 20.02 -36.94 -8.33
CA LYS A 245 20.29 -37.91 -7.26
C LYS A 245 20.30 -39.33 -7.83
N LYS A 246 21.41 -40.03 -7.60
CA LYS A 246 21.56 -41.47 -7.77
C LYS A 246 20.52 -42.23 -6.95
N GLU A 247 19.88 -43.16 -7.63
CA GLU A 247 19.07 -44.25 -7.09
C GLU A 247 20.00 -45.27 -6.41
N ALA A 248 19.67 -45.69 -5.18
CA ALA A 248 20.26 -46.84 -4.51
C ALA A 248 19.10 -47.77 -4.16
N ALA A 249 19.00 -48.85 -4.93
CA ALA A 249 18.13 -49.98 -4.64
C ALA A 249 18.74 -50.85 -3.52
N PRO A 250 17.94 -51.68 -2.84
CA PRO A 250 18.33 -53.04 -2.51
C PRO A 250 18.11 -54.00 -3.68
#